data_AF-A0A259MG62-F1
#
_entry.id   AF-A0A259MG62-F1
#
_cell.length_a   1.000
_cell.length_b   1.000
_cell.length_c   1.000
_cell.angle_alpha   90.00
_cell.angle_beta   90.00
_cell.angle_gamma   90.00
#
_symmetry.space_group_name_H-M   'P 1'
#
loop_
_entity.id
_entity.type
_entity.pdbx_description
1 polymer ?
#
loop_
_entity_poly.entity_id
_entity_poly.type
_entity_poly.pdbx_seq_one_letter_code
_entity_poly.pdbx_strand_id
1 'polypeptide(L)' 'MAIATAVQKGTMVYVYDAKGRQLSVHNGVLHGYTGGSVSVKRGTMIYTYDEKGRQISVTSAR' A
#
# COMPACT_ATOMS: atom_id res chain seq x y z
N MET A 1 3.42 12.92 5.10
CA MET A 1 3.12 12.13 6.32
C MET A 1 3.69 10.76 6.06
N ALA A 2 4.46 10.18 6.97
CA ALA A 2 5.05 8.88 6.72
C ALA A 2 4.05 7.74 6.96
N ILE A 3 4.11 6.71 6.13
CA ILE A 3 3.47 5.43 6.38
C ILE A 3 4.19 4.77 7.54
N ALA A 4 3.47 4.40 8.60
CA ALA A 4 4.04 3.67 9.73
C ALA A 4 3.67 2.19 9.68
N THR A 5 2.44 1.89 9.29
CA THR A 5 1.95 0.51 9.22
C THR A 5 1.06 0.30 7.99
N ALA A 6 1.14 -0.90 7.43
CA ALA A 6 0.18 -1.39 6.44
C ALA A 6 -0.34 -2.75 6.90
N VAL A 7 -1.67 -2.90 6.95
CA VAL A 7 -2.33 -4.09 7.48
C VAL A 7 -3.23 -4.67 6.40
N GLN A 8 -3.05 -5.96 6.10
CA GLN A 8 -3.95 -6.69 5.22
C GLN A 8 -5.15 -7.21 6.02
N LYS A 9 -6.36 -6.87 5.55
CA LYS A 9 -7.64 -7.38 6.06
C LYS A 9 -8.43 -7.94 4.88
N GLY A 10 -8.41 -9.27 4.73
CA GLY A 10 -8.98 -9.94 3.56
C GLY A 10 -8.29 -9.50 2.26
N THR A 11 -9.07 -8.98 1.32
CA THR A 11 -8.60 -8.49 0.01
C THR A 11 -8.32 -6.97 0.00
N MET A 12 -8.19 -6.35 1.16
CA MET A 12 -7.92 -4.92 1.31
C MET A 12 -6.67 -4.70 2.16
N VAL A 13 -5.87 -3.71 1.77
CA VAL A 13 -4.68 -3.23 2.47
C VAL A 13 -4.99 -1.86 3.04
N TYR A 14 -4.92 -1.73 4.36
CA TYR A 14 -5.15 -0.50 5.09
C TYR A 14 -3.81 0.12 5.48
N VAL A 15 -3.61 1.38 5.18
CA VAL A 15 -2.36 2.10 5.43
C VAL A 15 -2.61 3.15 6.51
N TYR A 16 -1.71 3.23 7.49
CA TYR A 16 -1.83 4.14 8.62
C TYR A 16 -0.55 4.95 8.84
N ASP A 17 -0.73 6.17 9.35
CA ASP A 17 0.37 6.98 9.85
C ASP A 17 0.83 6.53 11.24
N ALA A 18 1.88 7.17 11.76
CA ALA A 18 2.44 6.86 13.09
C ALA A 18 1.48 7.15 14.27
N LYS A 19 0.40 7.90 14.04
CA LYS A 19 -0.64 8.20 15.03
C LYS A 19 -1.83 7.24 14.91
N GLY A 20 -1.76 6.23 14.04
CA GLY A 20 -2.84 5.28 13.78
C GLY A 20 -3.97 5.85 12.91
N ARG A 21 -3.79 7.02 12.29
CA ARG A 21 -4.79 7.58 11.37
C ARG A 21 -4.67 6.88 10.02
N GLN A 22 -5.81 6.48 9.46
CA GLN A 22 -5.85 5.87 8.14
C GLN A 22 -5.45 6.89 7.07
N LEU A 23 -4.49 6.53 6.24
CA LEU A 23 -4.02 7.32 5.10
C LEU A 23 -4.73 6.92 3.82
N SER A 24 -4.78 5.62 3.53
CA SER A 24 -5.38 5.08 2.31
C SER A 24 -5.82 3.62 2.48
N VAL A 25 -6.64 3.15 1.55
CA VAL A 25 -7.06 1.75 1.44
C VAL A 25 -6.92 1.31 -0.01
N HIS A 26 -6.35 0.12 -0.22
CA HIS A 26 -6.10 -0.42 -1.54
C HIS A 26 -6.60 -1.86 -1.62
N ASN A 27 -7.32 -2.20 -2.69
CA ASN A 27 -7.66 -3.59 -2.98
C ASN A 27 -6.41 -4.39 -3.38
N GLY A 28 -6.33 -5.66 -3.00
CA GLY A 28 -5.26 -6.59 -3.36
C GLY A 28 -4.57 -7.18 -2.14
N VAL A 29 -3.38 -7.72 -2.38
CA VAL A 29 -2.53 -8.36 -1.36
C VAL A 29 -1.36 -7.44 -1.04
N LEU A 30 -1.09 -7.21 0.24
CA LEU A 30 0.05 -6.40 0.67
C LEU A 30 1.33 -7.09 0.19
N HIS A 31 2.12 -6.39 -0.61
CA HIS A 31 3.40 -6.89 -1.10
C HIS A 31 4.57 -6.36 -0.26
N GLY A 32 4.47 -5.12 0.20
CA GLY A 32 5.47 -4.49 1.08
C GLY A 32 5.16 -3.01 1.27
N TYR A 33 5.85 -2.36 2.21
CA TYR A 33 5.74 -0.91 2.40
C TYR A 33 7.03 -0.33 2.99
N THR A 34 7.20 0.97 2.80
CA THR A 34 8.27 1.79 3.38
C THR A 34 7.63 3.01 4.04
N GLY A 35 8.44 3.90 4.63
CA GLY A 35 7.95 5.16 5.19
C GLY A 35 7.26 6.09 4.18
N GLY A 36 7.48 5.91 2.88
CA GLY A 36 6.93 6.79 1.83
C GLY A 36 6.07 6.09 0.78
N SER A 37 5.99 4.75 0.79
CA SER A 37 5.25 4.00 -0.22
C SER A 37 4.70 2.68 0.27
N VAL A 38 3.64 2.20 -0.38
CA VAL A 38 3.06 0.87 -0.20
C VAL A 38 2.93 0.18 -1.55
N SER A 39 3.29 -1.09 -1.61
CA SER A 39 3.17 -1.94 -2.79
C SER A 39 2.07 -2.97 -2.57
N VAL A 40 1.13 -3.04 -3.50
CA VAL A 40 -0.03 -3.93 -3.45
C VAL A 40 -0.08 -4.77 -4.71
N LYS A 41 -0.07 -6.09 -4.55
CA LYS A 41 -0.19 -7.03 -5.66
C LYS A 41 -1.66 -7.22 -6.02
N ARG A 42 -1.98 -7.07 -7.30
CA ARG A 42 -3.28 -7.39 -7.91
C ARG A 42 -3.04 -8.25 -9.14
N GLY A 43 -3.40 -9.52 -9.05
CA GLY A 43 -3.10 -10.50 -10.10
C GLY A 43 -1.60 -10.61 -10.37
N THR A 44 -1.20 -10.31 -11.61
CA THR A 44 0.19 -10.37 -12.10
C THR A 44 0.93 -9.04 -12.00
N MET A 45 0.34 -8.01 -11.41
CA MET A 45 0.94 -6.68 -11.29
C MET A 45 1.10 -6.27 -9.83
N ILE A 46 2.16 -5.51 -9.56
CA ILE A 46 2.42 -4.83 -8.29
C ILE A 46 2.23 -3.34 -8.53
N TYR A 47 1.30 -2.75 -7.79
CA TYR A 47 1.00 -1.32 -7.83
C TYR A 47 1.63 -0.66 -6.61
N THR A 48 2.44 0.37 -6.84
CA THR A 48 3.06 1.14 -5.78
C THR A 48 2.35 2.48 -5.63
N TYR A 49 1.95 2.81 -4.40
CA TYR A 49 1.30 4.05 -4.04
C TYR A 49 2.17 4.84 -3.08
N ASP A 50 2.14 6.15 -3.17
CA ASP A 50 2.75 7.03 -2.17
C ASP A 50 1.89 7.13 -0.90
N GLU A 51 2.40 7.80 0.13
CA GLU A 51 1.71 8.08 1.39
C GLU A 51 0.39 8.85 1.27
N LYS A 52 0.13 9.49 0.13
CA LYS A 52 -1.13 10.21 -0.18
C LYS A 52 -2.11 9.32 -0.94
N GLY A 53 -1.76 8.05 -1.17
CA GLY A 53 -2.55 7.08 -1.93
C GLY A 53 -2.47 7.26 -3.45
N ARG A 54 -1.56 8.10 -3.97
CA ARG A 54 -1.37 8.28 -5.41
C ARG A 54 -0.52 7.16 -5.95
N GLN A 55 -0.94 6.54 -7.05
CA GLN A 55 -0.12 5.54 -7.74
C GLN A 55 1.11 6.20 -8.35
N ILE A 56 2.29 5.65 -8.06
CA ILE A 56 3.57 6.17 -8.56
C ILE A 56 4.32 5.17 -9.46
N SER A 57 3.99 3.88 -9.38
CA SER A 57 4.57 2.87 -10.25
C SER A 57 3.67 1.64 -10.40
N VAL A 58 3.87 0.92 -11.50
CA VAL A 58 3.31 -0.42 -11.72
C VAL A 58 4.44 -1.30 -12.27
N THR A 59 4.58 -2.51 -11.75
CA THR A 59 5.61 -3.47 -12.21
C THR A 59 5.00 -4.87 -12.28
N SER A 60 5.53 -5.69 -13.19
CA SER A 60 5.17 -7.11 -13.26
C SER A 60 5.54 -7.83 -11.97
N ALA A 61 4.66 -8.69 -11.45
CA ALA A 61 4.92 -9.52 -10.28
C ALA A 61 5.70 -10.81 -10.61
N ARG A 62 6.25 -10.88 -11.83
CA ARG A 62 6.92 -12.04 -12.42
C ARG A 62 8.37 -11.74 -12.67
#